data_AF-A0A8T4XP27-F1
#
_entry.id   AF-A0A8T4XP27-F1
#
_cell.length_a   1.000
_cell.length_b   1.000
_cell.length_c   1.000
_cell.angle_alpha   90.00
_cell.angle_beta   90.00
_cell.angle_gamma   90.00
#
_symmetry.space_group_name_H-M   'P 1'
#
loop_
_entity.id
_entity.type
_entity.pdbx_description
1 polymer ?
#
loop_
_entity_poly.entity_id
_entity_poly.type
_entity_poly.pdbx_seq_one_letter_code
_entity_poly.pdbx_strand_id
1 'polypeptide(L)' 'MNFLHALQREGFQVRMHGYEFFVRKSLFVCALSLLPWSGIVLIRLIPWNREESEASIIKMLNILRSMDPNIKPCILA' A
#
# COMPACT_ATOMS: atom_id res chain seq x y z
N MET A 1 -7.06 -11.43 -9.95
CA MET A 1 -6.48 -10.08 -10.16
C MET A 1 -5.52 -9.81 -9.01
N ASN A 2 -4.23 -9.60 -9.28
CA ASN A 2 -3.22 -9.50 -8.22
C ASN A 2 -3.07 -8.05 -7.74
N PHE A 3 -2.70 -7.85 -6.47
CA PHE A 3 -2.60 -6.53 -5.84
C PHE A 3 -1.70 -5.55 -6.61
N LEU A 4 -0.54 -6.02 -7.09
CA LEU A 4 0.37 -5.22 -7.93
C LEU A 4 -0.33 -4.64 -9.17
N HIS A 5 -1.11 -5.44 -9.89
CA HIS A 5 -1.83 -5.00 -11.09
C HIS A 5 -2.99 -4.05 -10.79
N ALA A 6 -3.57 -4.12 -9.59
CA ALA A 6 -4.58 -3.17 -9.16
C ALA A 6 -3.96 -1.80 -8.85
N LEU A 7 -2.82 -1.78 -8.15
CA LEU A 7 -2.05 -0.56 -7.89
C LEU A 7 -1.61 0.13 -9.20
N GLN A 8 -1.06 -0.64 -10.15
CA GLN A 8 -0.61 -0.09 -11.44
C GLN A 8 -1.76 0.54 -12.25
N ARG A 9 -2.96 -0.03 -12.21
CA ARG A 9 -4.14 0.55 -12.88
C ARG A 9 -4.61 1.86 -12.27
N GLU A 10 -4.42 2.03 -10.97
CA GLU A 10 -4.70 3.29 -10.26
C GLU A 10 -3.59 4.34 -10.47
N GLY A 11 -2.60 4.05 -11.32
CA GLY A 11 -1.51 4.95 -11.66
C GLY A 11 -0.35 4.93 -10.67
N PHE A 12 -0.32 3.97 -9.75
CA PHE A 12 0.83 3.79 -8.86
C PHE A 12 1.97 3.07 -9.57
N GLN A 13 3.19 3.52 -9.30
CA GLN A 13 4.39 2.81 -9.68
C GLN A 13 4.90 2.07 -8.45
N VAL A 14 5.16 0.77 -8.63
CA VAL A 14 5.39 -0.14 -7.52
C VAL A 14 6.63 -0.97 -7.82
N ARG A 15 7.55 -1.00 -6.86
CA ARG A 15 8.68 -1.95 -6.84
C ARG A 15 8.45 -2.96 -5.74
N MET A 16 8.39 -4.24 -6.10
CA MET A 16 8.22 -5.34 -5.15
C MET A 16 9.59 -5.91 -4.76
N HIS A 17 9.78 -6.19 -3.47
CA HIS A 17 10.93 -6.88 -2.93
C HIS A 17 10.46 -7.88 -1.85
N GLY A 18 10.33 -9.15 -2.22
CA GLY A 18 9.67 -10.15 -1.37
C GLY A 18 8.20 -9.78 -1.10
N TYR A 19 7.83 -9.63 0.17
CA TYR A 19 6.49 -9.20 0.59
C TYR A 19 6.35 -7.68 0.76
N GLU A 20 7.41 -6.93 0.47
CA GLU A 20 7.44 -5.47 0.58
C GLU A 20 7.17 -4.82 -0.78
N PHE A 21 6.39 -3.76 -0.78
CA PHE A 21 6.09 -2.96 -1.95
C PHE A 21 6.43 -1.51 -1.64
N PHE A 22 7.29 -0.95 -2.48
CA PHE A 22 7.65 0.46 -2.46
C PHE A 22 6.76 1.16 -3.47
N VAL A 23 5.87 2.02 -2.98
CA VAL A 23 4.85 2.67 -3.79
C VAL A 23 5.19 4.13 -3.98
N ARG A 24 5.15 4.57 -5.24
CA ARG A 24 5.28 5.97 -5.61
C ARG A 24 4.21 6.37 -6.61
N LYS A 25 3.95 7.67 -6.69
CA LYS A 25 3.20 8.30 -7.77
C LYS A 25 4.11 9.32 -8.46
N SER A 26 3.91 10.62 -8.25
CA SER A 26 4.92 11.63 -8.58
C SER A 26 6.11 11.52 -7.63
N LEU A 27 5.83 11.37 -6.33
CA LEU A 27 6.80 11.16 -5.26
C LEU A 27 6.59 9.81 -4.57
N PHE A 28 7.54 9.43 -3.73
CA PHE A 28 7.41 8.26 -2.87
C PHE A 28 6.34 8.50 -1.80
N VAL A 29 5.41 7.56 -1.65
CA VAL A 29 4.21 7.74 -0.79
C VAL A 29 4.15 6.76 0.37
N CYS A 30 4.55 5.50 0.18
CA CYS A 30 4.66 4.56 1.28
C CYS A 30 5.50 3.33 0.93
N ALA A 31 5.93 2.63 1.97
CA ALA A 31 6.30 1.22 1.88
C ALA A 31 5.21 0.40 2.57
N LEU A 32 4.81 -0.71 1.94
CA LEU A 32 3.82 -1.62 2.50
C LEU A 32 4.35 -3.04 2.52
N SER A 33 4.09 -3.76 3.60
CA SER A 33 4.49 -5.16 3.76
C SER A 33 3.24 -6.00 4.03
N LEU A 34 3.00 -6.98 3.17
CA LEU A 34 1.93 -7.95 3.40
C LEU A 34 2.44 -9.02 4.35
N LEU A 35 1.72 -9.27 5.45
CA LEU A 35 2.02 -10.34 6.40
C LEU A 35 0.96 -11.44 6.25
N PRO A 36 1.21 -12.47 5.42
CA PRO A 36 0.19 -13.45 5.04
C PRO A 36 -0.34 -14.25 6.24
N TRP A 37 0.54 -14.56 7.20
CA TRP A 37 0.24 -15.38 8.36
C TRP A 37 -0.68 -14.71 9.39
N SER A 38 -0.72 -13.37 9.40
CA SER A 38 -1.51 -12.60 10.36
C SER A 38 -2.69 -11.87 9.73
N GLY A 39 -2.82 -11.89 8.39
CA GLY A 39 -3.81 -11.09 7.68
C GLY A 39 -3.60 -9.58 7.90
N ILE A 40 -2.36 -9.16 8.14
CA ILE A 40 -2.01 -7.76 8.42
C ILE A 40 -1.31 -7.17 7.20
N VAL A 41 -1.63 -5.91 6.90
CA VAL A 41 -0.79 -5.06 6.06
C VAL A 41 -0.11 -4.01 6.93
N LEU A 42 1.22 -4.05 6.97
CA LEU A 42 2.01 -2.99 7.57
C LEU A 42 2.20 -1.88 6.53
N ILE A 43 1.96 -0.63 6.93
CA ILE A 43 2.08 0.53 6.05
C ILE A 43 2.97 1.55 6.73
N ARG A 44 4.12 1.85 6.14
CA ARG A 44 5.02 2.92 6.58
C ARG A 44 4.79 4.16 5.73
N LEU A 45 4.35 5.22 6.39
CA LEU A 45 4.16 6.55 5.81
C LEU A 45 5.49 7.27 5.63
N ILE A 46 5.48 8.24 4.74
CA ILE A 46 6.63 9.11 4.46
C ILE A 46 6.33 10.52 4.96
N PRO A 47 7.07 11.02 5.96
CA PRO A 47 6.73 12.28 6.63
C PRO A 47 6.73 13.50 5.72
N TRP A 48 7.65 13.56 4.74
CA TRP A 48 7.87 14.75 3.91
C TRP A 48 6.78 14.99 2.86
N ASN A 49 5.90 14.01 2.59
CA ASN A 49 4.84 14.10 1.58
C ASN A 49 3.51 13.61 2.15
N ARG A 50 3.17 14.07 3.35
CA ARG A 50 2.09 13.52 4.17
C ARG A 50 0.74 13.50 3.47
N GLU A 51 0.34 14.62 2.86
CA GLU A 51 -0.98 14.74 2.21
C GLU A 51 -1.15 13.74 1.06
N GLU A 52 -0.18 13.66 0.15
CA GLU A 52 -0.23 12.68 -0.95
C GLU A 52 -0.11 11.24 -0.43
N SER A 53 0.66 11.02 0.63
CA SER A 53 0.83 9.70 1.25
C SER A 53 -0.46 9.20 1.89
N GLU A 54 -1.14 10.02 2.67
CA GLU A 54 -2.43 9.70 3.29
C GLU A 54 -3.51 9.44 2.23
N ALA A 55 -3.63 10.31 1.22
CA ALA A 55 -4.57 10.13 0.11
C ALA A 55 -4.30 8.82 -0.67
N SER A 56 -3.02 8.50 -0.89
CA SER A 56 -2.61 7.28 -1.58
C SER A 56 -2.94 6.03 -0.77
N ILE A 57 -2.74 6.05 0.55
CA ILE A 57 -3.05 4.92 1.43
C ILE A 57 -4.54 4.60 1.43
N ILE A 58 -5.41 5.61 1.48
CA ILE A 58 -6.86 5.40 1.44
C ILE A 58 -7.25 4.58 0.20
N LYS A 59 -6.70 4.93 -0.97
CA LYS A 59 -6.92 4.15 -2.20
C LYS A 59 -6.38 2.73 -2.10
N MET A 60 -5.15 2.57 -1.63
CA MET A 60 -4.52 1.25 -1.49
C MET A 60 -5.29 0.33 -0.53
N LEU A 61 -5.79 0.87 0.57
CA LEU A 61 -6.61 0.12 1.53
C LEU A 61 -7.94 -0.32 0.93
N ASN A 62 -8.58 0.52 0.12
CA ASN A 62 -9.81 0.15 -0.57
C ASN A 62 -9.56 -1.02 -1.56
N ILE A 63 -8.46 -0.97 -2.30
CA ILE A 63 -8.04 -2.06 -3.18
C ILE A 63 -7.79 -3.34 -2.37
N LEU A 64 -7.00 -3.26 -1.29
CA LEU A 64 -6.72 -4.42 -0.44
C LEU A 64 -8.00 -5.03 0.14
N ARG A 65 -8.90 -4.21 0.68
CA ARG A 65 -10.18 -4.67 1.25
C ARG A 65 -11.10 -5.32 0.22
N SER A 66 -11.05 -4.87 -1.05
CA SER A 66 -11.80 -5.52 -2.13
C SER A 66 -11.27 -6.92 -2.48
N MET A 67 -10.00 -7.19 -2.17
CA MET A 67 -9.35 -8.49 -2.41
C MET A 67 -9.44 -9.41 -1.19
N ASP A 68 -9.25 -8.85 0.00
CA ASP A 68 -9.37 -9.52 1.29
C ASP A 68 -10.07 -8.59 2.28
N PRO A 69 -11.38 -8.78 2.52
CA PRO A 69 -12.15 -7.95 3.44
C PRO A 69 -11.68 -8.04 4.90
N ASN A 70 -10.96 -9.10 5.27
CA ASN A 70 -10.50 -9.33 6.64
C ASN A 70 -9.11 -8.75 6.91
N ILE A 71 -8.46 -8.17 5.90
CA ILE A 71 -7.11 -7.62 6.05
C ILE A 71 -7.11 -6.44 7.03
N LYS A 72 -6.19 -6.49 7.99
CA LYS A 72 -6.07 -5.47 9.04
C LYS A 72 -4.93 -4.52 8.72
N PRO A 73 -5.21 -3.21 8.54
CA PRO A 73 -4.16 -2.24 8.35
C PRO A 73 -3.49 -1.88 9.68
N CYS A 74 -2.15 -1.84 9.66
CA CYS A 74 -1.33 -1.31 10.73
C CYS A 74 -0.46 -0.19 10.13
N ILE A 75 -0.83 1.06 10.45
CA ILE A 75 -0.19 2.26 9.90
C ILE A 75 0.86 2.75 10.88
N LEU A 76 2.09 2.88 10.39
CA LEU A 76 3.25 3.43 11.09
C LEU A 76 3.53 4.80 10.46
N ALA A 77 3.27 5.86 11.22
CA ALA A 77 3.43 7.26 10.82
C ALA A 77 4.84 7.79 11.13
#